data_AF-A0AA36MSJ8-F1
#
_entry.id   AF-A0AA36MSJ8-F1
#
_cell.length_a   1.000
_cell.length_b   1.000
_cell.length_c   1.000
_cell.angle_alpha   90.00
_cell.angle_beta   90.00
_cell.angle_gamma   90.00
#
_symmetry.space_group_name_H-M   'P 1'
#
loop_
_entity.id
_entity.type
_entity.pdbx_description
1 polymer ?
#
loop_
_entity_poly.entity_id
_entity_poly.type
_entity_poly.pdbx_seq_one_letter_code
_entity_poly.pdbx_strand_id
1 'polypeptide(L)'
;MHCVSAKVHASRMGQVTSRCMDRLDTCSKEAETSSVWRAASPTGEITVERSKSSGVMPGRGEEEPGPIPMDRVRSTPGLRGTPYQAPSSPSSQAFVDELRRIEVSADRVVYNLDLHDRLLRRQNLRSYFHMCTEHRRLQVTTSCFAAWRKNKKTNGFAKVIPVAQEGALPELGPIRVFFFDDNLEWFGLESSSGICNLRDLSTGKFVEFAEGQNGFVQERFARHTVVQHSSLWRVVLVKANILDAIEDQEYFASLISKFSAPSDRCVVFMDVNATIVCNDTVQGKGLAVTLLGTMFELLEFRPLEGPVELQCGGLKIRVEKMKTLKGLIKDMTADDHEAYTQFWDEKTCWDFLAQVLQKGEVRWVTGTEPMTVESVRSLFLSYLDRVPTALNSDGITKSWFYVYSQKLEHRHSTVLNSFGVDTRKVTLATVDEEKDVLHIAINHEMWEDRDVKKYADQFVG
;
A
#
# COMPACT_ATOMS: atom_id res chain seq x y z
N MET A 1 -16.27 11.52 -47.54
CA MET A 1 -15.63 11.62 -46.22
C MET A 1 -16.42 10.76 -45.25
N HIS A 2 -15.99 9.54 -44.97
CA HIS A 2 -16.64 8.67 -44.00
C HIS A 2 -15.78 8.56 -42.74
N CYS A 3 -16.35 9.05 -41.64
CA CYS A 3 -15.76 9.02 -40.30
C CYS A 3 -15.96 7.61 -39.73
N VAL A 4 -14.87 6.88 -39.50
CA VAL A 4 -14.90 5.57 -38.84
C VAL A 4 -14.77 5.80 -37.33
N SER A 5 -15.84 5.51 -36.60
CA SER A 5 -15.88 5.56 -35.13
C SER A 5 -15.34 4.25 -34.55
N ALA A 6 -14.18 4.32 -33.91
CA ALA A 6 -13.58 3.19 -33.20
C ALA A 6 -14.22 3.05 -31.80
N LYS A 7 -14.97 1.97 -31.59
CA LYS A 7 -15.41 1.54 -30.26
C LYS A 7 -14.27 0.79 -29.58
N VAL A 8 -13.68 1.40 -28.55
CA VAL A 8 -12.73 0.76 -27.64
C VAL A 8 -13.53 -0.09 -26.63
N HIS A 9 -13.28 -1.39 -26.60
CA HIS A 9 -13.78 -2.29 -25.55
C HIS A 9 -12.89 -2.15 -24.30
N ALA A 10 -13.48 -1.67 -23.21
CA ALA A 10 -12.84 -1.66 -21.89
C ALA A 10 -13.00 -3.04 -21.24
N SER A 11 -11.89 -3.76 -21.00
CA SER A 11 -11.89 -4.99 -20.23
C SER A 11 -12.12 -4.68 -18.74
N ARG A 12 -13.08 -5.34 -18.10
CA ARG A 12 -13.27 -5.32 -16.64
C ARG A 12 -12.03 -5.95 -15.96
N MET A 13 -11.17 -5.11 -15.39
CA MET A 13 -10.16 -5.55 -14.43
C MET A 13 -10.82 -5.71 -13.05
N GLY A 14 -10.50 -6.82 -12.37
CA GLY A 14 -11.01 -7.10 -11.03
C GLY A 14 -10.42 -6.13 -10.02
N GLN A 15 -11.29 -5.46 -9.26
CA GLN A 15 -10.91 -4.50 -8.24
C GLN A 15 -10.49 -5.21 -6.94
N VAL A 16 -9.27 -4.96 -6.48
CA VAL A 16 -8.83 -5.25 -5.12
C VAL A 16 -9.29 -4.07 -4.25
N THR A 17 -9.99 -4.34 -3.15
CA THR A 17 -10.63 -3.30 -2.32
C THR A 17 -9.91 -3.17 -0.98
N SER A 18 -9.39 -1.97 -0.70
CA SER A 18 -9.23 -1.45 0.67
C SER A 18 -10.63 -1.41 1.31
N ARG A 19 -10.80 -2.10 2.44
CA ARG A 19 -12.11 -2.60 2.94
C ARG A 19 -12.58 -2.03 4.28
N CYS A 20 -11.94 -1.02 4.85
CA CYS A 20 -12.36 -0.49 6.16
C CYS A 20 -13.63 0.39 6.10
N MET A 21 -14.00 0.93 4.92
CA MET A 21 -15.07 1.94 4.82
C MET A 21 -16.35 1.49 4.07
N ASP A 22 -16.32 0.41 3.28
CA ASP A 22 -17.40 0.05 2.34
C ASP A 22 -18.46 -0.95 2.93
N ARG A 23 -18.48 -1.26 4.23
CA ARG A 23 -19.10 -2.50 4.77
C ARG A 23 -20.30 -2.41 5.75
N LEU A 24 -21.20 -1.42 5.67
CA LEU A 24 -22.40 -1.40 6.55
C LEU A 24 -23.77 -1.21 5.86
N ASP A 25 -23.85 -1.21 4.52
CA ASP A 25 -25.05 -0.71 3.81
C ASP A 25 -26.02 -1.76 3.22
N THR A 26 -26.05 -3.02 3.69
CA THR A 26 -27.08 -3.97 3.22
C THR A 26 -27.84 -4.61 4.37
N CYS A 27 -28.63 -3.81 5.08
CA CYS A 27 -29.79 -4.28 5.82
C CYS A 27 -30.81 -3.15 5.97
N SER A 28 -31.53 -2.85 4.89
CA SER A 28 -32.94 -2.44 4.88
C SER A 28 -33.31 -1.74 3.56
N LYS A 29 -34.00 -2.49 2.70
CA LYS A 29 -35.15 -2.05 1.87
C LYS A 29 -35.52 -3.19 0.92
N GLU A 30 -36.58 -3.90 1.27
CA GLU A 30 -37.36 -4.68 0.32
C GLU A 30 -38.01 -3.75 -0.71
N ALA A 31 -37.97 -4.11 -1.99
CA ALA A 31 -39.13 -4.08 -2.88
C ALA A 31 -38.84 -4.81 -4.20
N GLU A 32 -39.83 -5.64 -4.55
CA GLU A 32 -40.04 -6.48 -5.72
C GLU A 32 -39.83 -5.78 -7.09
N THR A 33 -39.28 -6.49 -8.09
CA THR A 33 -40.05 -7.07 -9.21
C THR A 33 -39.16 -7.61 -10.35
N SER A 34 -39.51 -8.83 -10.76
CA SER A 34 -39.32 -9.52 -12.04
C SER A 34 -38.88 -8.71 -13.28
N SER A 35 -37.91 -9.23 -14.04
CA SER A 35 -38.16 -9.62 -15.44
C SER A 35 -37.08 -10.55 -16.04
N VAL A 36 -37.59 -11.50 -16.81
CA VAL A 36 -36.93 -12.56 -17.59
C VAL A 36 -36.36 -11.99 -18.89
N TRP A 37 -35.12 -12.31 -19.26
CA TRP A 37 -34.67 -12.29 -20.67
C TRP A 37 -33.77 -13.47 -21.04
N ARG A 38 -34.10 -14.07 -22.17
CA ARG A 38 -33.49 -15.25 -22.80
C ARG A 38 -32.17 -14.92 -23.48
N ALA A 39 -31.31 -15.94 -23.54
CA ALA A 39 -30.08 -15.99 -24.29
C ALA A 39 -30.26 -15.91 -25.81
N ALA A 40 -29.25 -15.35 -26.49
CA ALA A 40 -28.89 -15.71 -27.86
C ALA A 40 -27.38 -15.52 -28.04
N SER A 41 -26.69 -16.60 -28.42
CA SER A 41 -25.32 -16.57 -28.96
C SER A 41 -25.40 -16.34 -30.47
N PRO A 42 -24.36 -15.76 -31.09
CA PRO A 42 -23.77 -16.47 -32.21
C PRO A 42 -22.25 -16.52 -32.20
N THR A 43 -21.78 -17.70 -32.57
CA THR A 43 -20.47 -18.14 -33.04
C THR A 43 -19.79 -17.18 -34.03
N GLY A 44 -18.47 -17.03 -33.87
CA GLY A 44 -17.57 -16.51 -34.89
C GLY A 44 -16.13 -16.90 -34.59
N GLU A 45 -15.61 -17.90 -35.30
CA GLU A 45 -14.18 -18.24 -35.31
C GLU A 45 -13.37 -17.09 -35.91
N ILE A 46 -12.26 -16.72 -35.25
CA ILE A 46 -11.22 -15.89 -35.82
C ILE A 46 -9.91 -16.66 -35.73
N THR A 47 -9.40 -17.07 -36.89
CA THR A 47 -8.06 -17.61 -37.09
C THR A 47 -7.05 -16.46 -37.00
N VAL A 48 -6.05 -16.60 -36.11
CA VAL A 48 -4.90 -15.68 -36.04
C VAL A 48 -3.63 -16.46 -36.37
N GLU A 49 -3.03 -16.15 -37.50
CA GLU A 49 -1.70 -16.62 -37.88
C GLU A 49 -0.64 -15.98 -36.95
N ARG A 50 0.16 -16.83 -36.30
CA ARG A 50 1.36 -16.39 -35.56
C ARG A 50 2.58 -16.48 -36.47
N SER A 51 3.10 -15.33 -36.87
CA SER A 51 4.43 -15.16 -37.42
C SER A 51 5.47 -15.43 -36.33
N LYS A 52 6.36 -16.39 -36.61
CA LYS A 52 7.55 -16.70 -35.82
C LYS A 52 8.64 -15.67 -36.13
N SER A 53 9.12 -14.95 -35.12
CA SER A 53 10.42 -14.28 -35.17
C SER A 53 11.34 -14.92 -34.12
N SER A 54 12.22 -15.78 -34.62
CA SER A 54 13.36 -16.33 -33.90
C SER A 54 14.49 -15.31 -33.89
N GLY A 55 14.80 -14.75 -32.72
CA GLY A 55 15.96 -13.90 -32.48
C GLY A 55 16.85 -14.54 -31.42
N VAL A 56 17.83 -15.31 -31.86
CA VAL A 56 18.93 -15.84 -31.04
C VAL A 56 19.93 -14.70 -30.81
N MET A 57 20.28 -14.42 -29.56
CA MET A 57 21.43 -13.57 -29.20
C MET A 57 22.40 -14.36 -28.31
N PRO A 58 23.71 -14.26 -28.56
CA PRO A 58 24.72 -15.09 -27.89
C PRO A 58 25.07 -14.55 -26.51
N GLY A 59 25.39 -15.48 -25.61
CA GLY A 59 25.83 -15.22 -24.24
C GLY A 59 27.16 -14.48 -24.18
N ARG A 60 27.26 -13.57 -23.21
CA ARG A 60 28.51 -12.99 -22.73
C ARG A 60 28.81 -13.57 -21.36
N GLY A 61 30.05 -14.07 -21.22
CA GLY A 61 30.57 -14.67 -20.00
C GLY A 61 30.67 -13.68 -18.86
N GLU A 62 30.38 -14.19 -17.68
CA GLU A 62 30.60 -13.55 -16.39
C GLU A 62 32.09 -13.65 -16.04
N GLU A 63 32.77 -12.51 -15.91
CA GLU A 63 34.04 -12.40 -15.21
C GLU A 63 33.75 -11.87 -13.80
N GLU A 64 34.11 -12.64 -12.78
CA GLU A 64 34.05 -12.23 -11.38
C GLU A 64 35.07 -11.11 -11.10
N PRO A 65 34.67 -9.98 -10.48
CA PRO A 65 35.62 -9.01 -9.97
C PRO A 65 36.11 -9.42 -8.58
N GLY A 66 37.41 -9.69 -8.48
CA GLY A 66 38.12 -9.91 -7.22
C GLY A 66 38.14 -8.69 -6.29
N PRO A 67 38.56 -8.87 -5.03
CA PRO A 67 38.43 -7.85 -3.98
C PRO A 67 39.40 -6.68 -4.17
N ILE A 68 38.88 -5.46 -4.05
CA ILE A 68 39.65 -4.22 -4.06
C ILE A 68 40.29 -4.02 -2.66
N PRO A 69 41.61 -3.81 -2.55
CA PRO A 69 42.26 -3.54 -1.28
C PRO A 69 41.98 -2.09 -0.84
N MET A 70 41.44 -1.93 0.37
CA MET A 70 41.34 -0.63 1.03
C MET A 70 42.70 -0.24 1.62
N ASP A 71 43.33 0.78 1.03
CA ASP A 71 44.42 1.48 1.69
C ASP A 71 44.40 3.00 1.39
N ARG A 72 44.43 3.76 2.49
CA ARG A 72 44.89 5.15 2.65
C ARG A 72 44.23 6.26 1.81
N VAL A 73 43.18 6.86 2.38
CA VAL A 73 42.84 8.27 2.11
C VAL A 73 43.57 9.16 3.12
N ARG A 74 44.58 9.89 2.62
CA ARG A 74 45.22 11.01 3.32
C ARG A 74 44.24 12.17 3.46
N SER A 75 44.11 12.68 4.69
CA SER A 75 43.39 13.89 5.04
C SER A 75 44.10 15.15 4.50
N THR A 76 43.39 15.93 3.69
CA THR A 76 43.80 17.28 3.26
C THR A 76 43.16 18.33 4.18
N PRO A 77 43.90 19.34 4.69
CA PRO A 77 43.34 20.34 5.57
C PRO A 77 42.71 21.52 4.82
N GLY A 78 41.41 21.74 5.07
CA GLY A 78 40.84 23.04 5.46
C GLY A 78 40.81 24.18 4.44
N LEU A 79 39.74 24.29 3.66
CA LEU A 79 39.21 25.57 3.17
C LEU A 79 38.00 25.96 4.03
N ARG A 80 38.15 27.02 4.84
CA ARG A 80 37.06 27.64 5.60
C ARG A 80 36.14 28.38 4.64
N GLY A 81 35.07 27.73 4.21
CA GLY A 81 33.93 28.39 3.58
C GLY A 81 33.17 29.22 4.63
N THR A 82 32.90 30.48 4.30
CA THR A 82 31.95 31.34 5.03
C THR A 82 30.58 30.67 5.07
N PRO A 83 29.86 30.68 6.21
CA PRO A 83 28.54 30.07 6.31
C PRO A 83 27.57 30.77 5.36
N TYR A 84 27.08 30.03 4.37
CA TYR A 84 26.00 30.44 3.49
C TYR A 84 24.73 30.59 4.35
N GLN A 85 24.32 31.82 4.63
CA GLN A 85 23.00 32.09 5.22
C GLN A 85 21.97 31.96 4.10
N ALA A 86 21.32 30.79 4.04
CA ALA A 86 20.16 30.61 3.17
C ALA A 86 19.06 31.59 3.60
N PRO A 87 18.29 32.16 2.66
CA PRO A 87 17.14 33.00 2.99
C PRO A 87 16.20 32.23 3.92
N SER A 88 15.82 32.86 5.04
CA SER A 88 14.99 32.24 6.07
C SER A 88 13.63 31.88 5.47
N SER A 89 13.43 30.58 5.19
CA SER A 89 12.10 30.05 4.91
C SER A 89 11.17 30.40 6.07
N PRO A 90 9.90 30.78 5.83
CA PRO A 90 8.95 30.98 6.90
C PRO A 90 8.94 29.74 7.80
N SER A 91 9.05 29.94 9.12
CA SER A 91 9.09 28.84 10.08
C SER A 91 7.87 27.94 9.84
N SER A 92 8.06 26.61 9.90
CA SER A 92 6.99 25.63 9.75
C SER A 92 5.72 25.98 10.54
N GLN A 93 5.89 26.57 11.73
CA GLN A 93 4.80 27.05 12.58
C GLN A 93 3.91 28.10 11.91
N ALA A 94 4.49 29.07 11.19
CA ALA A 94 3.72 30.13 10.53
C ALA A 94 2.78 29.56 9.46
N PHE A 95 3.24 28.54 8.72
CA PHE A 95 2.38 27.85 7.76
C PHE A 95 1.29 27.02 8.46
N VAL A 96 1.62 26.32 9.54
CA VAL A 96 0.63 25.58 10.35
C VAL A 96 -0.46 26.52 10.87
N ASP A 97 -0.09 27.73 11.26
CA ASP A 97 -1.02 28.75 11.75
C ASP A 97 -1.94 29.31 10.65
N GLU A 98 -1.53 29.23 9.39
CA GLU A 98 -2.35 29.58 8.21
C GLU A 98 -3.33 28.48 7.79
N LEU A 99 -3.10 27.23 8.23
CA LEU A 99 -3.98 26.12 7.88
C LEU A 99 -5.33 26.24 8.58
N ARG A 100 -6.39 25.87 7.85
CA ARG A 100 -7.74 25.82 8.41
C ARG A 100 -7.78 24.78 9.53
N ARG A 101 -8.11 25.23 10.74
CA ARG A 101 -8.28 24.38 11.92
C ARG A 101 -9.64 23.70 11.93
N ILE A 102 -9.65 22.42 12.28
CA ILE A 102 -10.82 21.61 12.57
C ILE A 102 -10.74 21.26 14.05
N GLU A 103 -11.65 21.78 14.85
CA GLU A 103 -11.78 21.44 16.26
C GLU A 103 -12.52 20.11 16.38
N VAL A 104 -11.82 19.07 16.84
CA VAL A 104 -12.41 17.71 17.02
C VAL A 104 -12.71 17.41 18.48
N SER A 105 -12.01 18.08 19.41
CA SER A 105 -12.29 18.09 20.86
C SER A 105 -11.75 19.38 21.48
N ALA A 106 -12.05 19.62 22.76
CA ALA A 106 -11.64 20.85 23.47
C ALA A 106 -10.11 21.04 23.53
N ASP A 107 -9.35 19.97 23.44
CA ASP A 107 -7.90 19.91 23.58
C ASP A 107 -7.19 19.54 22.27
N ARG A 108 -7.92 19.37 21.15
CA ARG A 108 -7.35 18.83 19.91
C ARG A 108 -7.75 19.59 18.66
N VAL A 109 -6.72 19.80 17.85
CA VAL A 109 -6.81 20.51 16.58
C VAL A 109 -6.30 19.59 15.48
N VAL A 110 -7.12 19.44 14.46
CA VAL A 110 -6.71 18.82 13.19
C VAL A 110 -6.58 19.92 12.16
N TYR A 111 -5.51 19.88 11.36
CA TYR A 111 -5.29 20.87 10.32
C TYR A 111 -5.81 20.34 8.99
N ASN A 112 -6.68 21.10 8.32
CA ASN A 112 -7.14 20.78 6.98
C ASN A 112 -6.14 21.31 5.95
N LEU A 113 -5.77 20.47 5.01
CA LEU A 113 -4.88 20.81 3.91
C LEU A 113 -5.47 20.35 2.58
N ASP A 114 -5.61 21.28 1.65
CA ASP A 114 -6.05 20.98 0.29
C ASP A 114 -4.86 20.57 -0.60
N LEU A 115 -4.80 19.31 -1.02
CA LEU A 115 -3.83 18.82 -1.99
C LEU A 115 -4.44 18.49 -3.36
N HIS A 116 -5.75 18.62 -3.51
CA HIS A 116 -6.46 18.31 -4.74
C HIS A 116 -6.72 19.55 -5.62
N ASP A 117 -6.79 20.76 -5.05
CA ASP A 117 -6.88 22.02 -5.81
C ASP A 117 -5.68 22.19 -6.73
N ARG A 118 -5.93 22.27 -8.04
CA ARG A 118 -4.87 22.32 -9.06
C ARG A 118 -4.03 23.60 -9.04
N LEU A 119 -4.60 24.72 -8.60
CA LEU A 119 -3.94 26.03 -8.58
C LEU A 119 -3.01 26.13 -7.37
N LEU A 120 -3.46 25.64 -6.22
CA LEU A 120 -2.70 25.71 -4.97
C LEU A 120 -1.83 24.48 -4.70
N ARG A 121 -2.06 23.37 -5.41
CA ARG A 121 -1.39 22.07 -5.18
C ARG A 121 0.11 22.19 -4.97
N ARG A 122 0.82 22.90 -5.85
CA ARG A 122 2.28 22.97 -5.79
C ARG A 122 2.75 23.64 -4.50
N GLN A 123 2.11 24.75 -4.11
CA GLN A 123 2.44 25.46 -2.87
C GLN A 123 2.11 24.59 -1.67
N ASN A 124 0.89 24.05 -1.62
CA ASN A 124 0.42 23.21 -0.52
C ASN A 124 1.25 21.93 -0.39
N LEU A 125 1.69 21.32 -1.49
CA LEU A 125 2.57 20.14 -1.48
C LEU A 125 3.95 20.47 -0.91
N ARG A 126 4.54 21.62 -1.26
CA ARG A 126 5.83 22.05 -0.68
C ARG A 126 5.70 22.31 0.81
N SER A 127 4.64 22.99 1.22
CA SER A 127 4.39 23.27 2.63
C SER A 127 4.09 21.99 3.41
N TYR A 128 3.33 21.06 2.84
CA TYR A 128 3.10 19.72 3.40
C TYR A 128 4.40 18.97 3.63
N PHE A 129 5.25 18.93 2.61
CA PHE A 129 6.55 18.27 2.74
C PHE A 129 7.42 18.93 3.81
N HIS A 130 7.44 20.27 3.86
CA HIS A 130 8.18 21.00 4.88
C HIS A 130 7.68 20.70 6.29
N MET A 131 6.35 20.66 6.51
CA MET A 131 5.76 20.22 7.77
C MET A 131 6.20 18.79 8.12
N CYS A 132 6.08 17.87 7.16
CA CYS A 132 6.51 16.49 7.34
C CYS A 132 8.00 16.43 7.73
N THR A 133 8.88 17.20 7.09
CA THR A 133 10.31 17.13 7.34
C THR A 133 10.74 17.78 8.66
N GLU A 134 10.09 18.87 9.07
CA GLU A 134 10.48 19.64 10.26
C GLU A 134 9.87 19.07 11.54
N HIS A 135 8.66 18.51 11.47
CA HIS A 135 8.04 17.84 12.59
C HIS A 135 8.60 16.42 12.73
N ARG A 136 9.59 16.22 13.60
CA ARG A 136 10.28 14.92 13.76
C ARG A 136 9.52 13.90 14.60
N ARG A 137 8.47 14.34 15.31
CA ARG A 137 7.61 13.45 16.09
C ARG A 137 6.66 12.67 15.18
N LEU A 138 5.88 11.78 15.77
CA LEU A 138 4.83 11.06 15.05
C LEU A 138 3.82 12.07 14.50
N GLN A 139 3.42 11.86 13.24
CA GLN A 139 2.38 12.62 12.57
C GLN A 139 1.30 11.66 12.07
N VAL A 140 0.10 12.19 11.87
CA VAL A 140 -1.01 11.47 11.25
C VAL A 140 -1.51 12.29 10.08
N THR A 141 -1.52 11.69 8.89
CA THR A 141 -2.20 12.23 7.71
C THR A 141 -3.37 11.31 7.36
N THR A 142 -4.57 11.87 7.36
CA THR A 142 -5.78 11.16 6.91
C THR A 142 -6.19 11.66 5.54
N SER A 143 -6.11 10.77 4.55
CA SER A 143 -6.48 11.04 3.15
C SER A 143 -7.99 10.91 2.92
N CYS A 144 -8.53 11.60 1.92
CA CYS A 144 -9.95 11.57 1.59
C CYS A 144 -10.37 10.28 0.87
N PHE A 145 -10.93 9.31 1.59
CA PHE A 145 -11.40 8.04 1.02
C PHE A 145 -12.53 8.24 0.01
N ALA A 146 -13.48 9.13 0.30
CA ALA A 146 -14.60 9.45 -0.59
C ALA A 146 -14.12 9.94 -1.96
N ALA A 147 -13.12 10.84 -1.99
CA ALA A 147 -12.52 11.32 -3.23
C ALA A 147 -11.84 10.20 -4.01
N TRP A 148 -11.03 9.37 -3.35
CA TRP A 148 -10.37 8.23 -3.98
C TRP A 148 -11.38 7.23 -4.57
N ARG A 149 -12.42 6.87 -3.81
CA ARG A 149 -13.50 5.97 -4.24
C ARG A 149 -14.28 6.53 -5.43
N LYS A 150 -14.69 7.81 -5.38
CA LYS A 150 -15.43 8.48 -6.46
C LYS A 150 -14.64 8.49 -7.77
N ASN A 151 -13.31 8.53 -7.69
CA ASN A 151 -12.41 8.48 -8.83
C ASN A 151 -11.91 7.05 -9.14
N LYS A 152 -12.72 6.04 -8.83
CA LYS A 152 -12.48 4.62 -9.16
C LYS A 152 -11.18 4.07 -8.58
N LYS A 153 -10.78 4.56 -7.40
CA LYS A 153 -9.60 4.09 -6.66
C LYS A 153 -8.30 4.22 -7.48
N THR A 154 -8.14 5.35 -8.17
CA THR A 154 -6.96 5.63 -9.01
C THR A 154 -5.85 6.35 -8.23
N ASN A 155 -4.59 6.12 -8.62
CA ASN A 155 -3.41 6.72 -8.01
C ASN A 155 -3.47 8.25 -7.95
N GLY A 156 -4.01 8.92 -8.97
CA GLY A 156 -4.10 10.39 -9.01
C GLY A 156 -4.96 11.03 -7.92
N PHE A 157 -5.82 10.26 -7.25
CA PHE A 157 -6.67 10.67 -6.14
C PHE A 157 -6.37 9.92 -4.84
N ALA A 158 -5.27 9.16 -4.82
CA ALA A 158 -4.89 8.37 -3.67
C ALA A 158 -4.06 9.19 -2.67
N LYS A 159 -3.38 8.52 -1.72
CA LYS A 159 -2.59 9.17 -0.67
C LYS A 159 -1.42 9.94 -1.27
N VAL A 160 -1.31 11.22 -0.97
CA VAL A 160 -0.29 12.10 -1.56
C VAL A 160 1.08 11.86 -0.93
N ILE A 161 2.04 11.46 -1.75
CA ILE A 161 3.43 11.22 -1.36
C ILE A 161 4.33 12.25 -2.06
N PRO A 162 4.78 13.31 -1.35
CA PRO A 162 5.69 14.30 -1.92
C PRO A 162 7.07 13.70 -2.16
N VAL A 163 7.68 14.00 -3.31
CA VAL A 163 9.04 13.57 -3.66
C VAL A 163 9.82 14.66 -4.36
N ALA A 164 11.14 14.61 -4.24
CA ALA A 164 12.07 15.44 -4.97
C ALA A 164 12.94 14.59 -5.89
N GLN A 165 13.26 15.13 -7.06
CA GLN A 165 14.30 14.59 -7.92
C GLN A 165 15.67 14.79 -7.24
N GLU A 166 16.61 13.89 -7.51
CA GLU A 166 17.99 13.99 -7.03
C GLU A 166 18.59 15.35 -7.38
N GLY A 167 19.08 16.08 -6.38
CA GLY A 167 19.69 17.41 -6.55
C GLY A 167 18.71 18.58 -6.77
N ALA A 168 17.40 18.37 -6.87
CA ALA A 168 16.45 19.45 -7.19
C ALA A 168 16.21 20.46 -6.05
N LEU A 169 16.40 20.04 -4.78
CA LEU A 169 16.18 20.87 -3.59
C LEU A 169 17.38 20.77 -2.64
N PRO A 170 18.56 21.28 -3.03
CA PRO A 170 19.78 21.18 -2.23
C PRO A 170 19.64 21.85 -0.85
N GLU A 171 18.76 22.85 -0.73
CA GLU A 171 18.49 23.56 0.51
C GLU A 171 17.87 22.68 1.60
N LEU A 172 17.16 21.60 1.21
CA LEU A 172 16.54 20.66 2.15
C LEU A 172 17.53 19.58 2.62
N GLY A 173 18.72 19.53 2.02
CA GLY A 173 19.69 18.47 2.25
C GLY A 173 19.21 17.12 1.71
N PRO A 174 19.88 16.03 2.08
CA PRO A 174 19.60 14.72 1.51
C PRO A 174 18.38 14.07 2.16
N ILE A 175 17.17 14.45 1.75
CA ILE A 175 15.92 13.85 2.27
C ILE A 175 15.52 12.66 1.41
N ARG A 176 15.19 11.52 2.03
CA ARG A 176 14.68 10.32 1.37
C ARG A 176 13.30 9.98 1.87
N VAL A 177 12.37 9.75 0.95
CA VAL A 177 10.98 9.44 1.26
C VAL A 177 10.77 7.94 1.20
N PHE A 178 10.14 7.37 2.21
CA PHE A 178 9.65 6.00 2.18
C PHE A 178 8.12 6.02 2.22
N PHE A 179 7.48 5.19 1.41
CA PHE A 179 6.04 4.95 1.51
C PHE A 179 5.77 3.46 1.58
N PHE A 180 5.22 3.02 2.72
CA PHE A 180 4.87 1.65 3.00
C PHE A 180 3.35 1.48 3.02
N ASP A 181 2.84 0.59 2.19
CA ASP A 181 1.40 0.28 2.10
C ASP A 181 1.24 -1.12 1.49
N ASP A 182 0.39 -1.97 2.06
CA ASP A 182 0.17 -3.34 1.59
C ASP A 182 -0.58 -3.40 0.24
N ASN A 183 -1.27 -2.32 -0.14
CA ASN A 183 -2.12 -2.23 -1.32
C ASN A 183 -1.47 -1.49 -2.50
N LEU A 184 -0.14 -1.34 -2.51
CA LEU A 184 0.56 -0.78 -3.67
C LEU A 184 0.31 -1.60 -4.95
N GLU A 185 0.03 -0.89 -6.03
CA GLU A 185 -0.13 -1.41 -7.39
C GLU A 185 0.96 -0.83 -8.29
N TRP A 186 1.70 -1.71 -8.98
CA TRP A 186 2.92 -1.35 -9.70
C TRP A 186 2.71 -0.87 -11.14
N PHE A 187 1.46 -0.70 -11.58
CA PHE A 187 1.17 -0.10 -12.87
C PHE A 187 1.61 1.38 -12.91
N GLY A 188 1.60 2.05 -11.75
CA GLY A 188 2.33 3.29 -11.53
C GLY A 188 1.96 4.49 -12.39
N LEU A 189 0.79 4.47 -13.06
CA LEU A 189 0.25 5.60 -13.81
C LEU A 189 -0.75 6.38 -12.96
N GLU A 190 -0.88 7.69 -13.21
CA GLU A 190 -1.84 8.55 -12.51
C GLU A 190 -3.29 8.04 -12.64
N SER A 191 -3.64 7.53 -13.81
CA SER A 191 -4.97 7.01 -14.15
C SER A 191 -5.19 5.54 -13.81
N SER A 192 -4.13 4.82 -13.42
CA SER A 192 -4.24 3.41 -13.04
C SER A 192 -4.81 3.26 -11.63
N SER A 193 -5.38 2.08 -11.36
CA SER A 193 -5.80 1.69 -10.01
C SER A 193 -4.60 1.72 -9.07
N GLY A 194 -4.84 2.06 -7.81
CA GLY A 194 -3.81 2.05 -6.77
C GLY A 194 -3.99 3.11 -5.71
N ILE A 195 -3.05 3.11 -4.77
CA ILE A 195 -3.12 3.83 -3.50
C ILE A 195 -2.07 4.94 -3.35
N CYS A 196 -1.16 5.09 -4.33
CA CYS A 196 -0.03 6.01 -4.24
C CYS A 196 -0.18 7.19 -5.21
N ASN A 197 -0.28 8.39 -4.65
CA ASN A 197 -0.32 9.63 -5.40
C ASN A 197 1.04 10.33 -5.32
N LEU A 198 2.02 9.81 -6.07
CA LEU A 198 3.40 10.29 -6.05
C LEU A 198 3.52 11.64 -6.75
N ARG A 199 3.94 12.70 -6.04
CA ARG A 199 3.95 14.07 -6.56
C ARG A 199 5.30 14.75 -6.42
N ASP A 200 5.76 15.33 -7.53
CA ASP A 200 6.99 16.12 -7.56
C ASP A 200 6.78 17.46 -6.85
N LEU A 201 7.64 17.75 -5.88
CA LEU A 201 7.64 18.99 -5.11
C LEU A 201 7.88 20.25 -5.95
N SER A 202 8.63 20.12 -7.05
CA SER A 202 9.01 21.27 -7.88
C SER A 202 7.85 21.69 -8.80
N THR A 203 7.18 20.72 -9.42
CA THR A 203 6.11 20.98 -10.40
C THR A 203 4.70 20.75 -9.89
N GLY A 204 4.51 19.98 -8.82
CA GLY A 204 3.21 19.49 -8.34
C GLY A 204 2.59 18.41 -9.23
N LYS A 205 3.31 17.92 -10.25
CA LYS A 205 2.82 16.91 -11.21
C LYS A 205 2.97 15.49 -10.65
N PHE A 206 2.23 14.56 -11.24
CA PHE A 206 2.37 13.14 -10.94
C PHE A 206 3.75 12.64 -11.40
N VAL A 207 4.35 11.77 -10.62
CA VAL A 207 5.56 11.04 -10.99
C VAL A 207 5.15 9.60 -11.27
N GLU A 208 5.22 9.19 -12.53
CA GLU A 208 4.95 7.80 -12.89
C GLU A 208 6.02 6.90 -12.27
N PHE A 209 5.57 5.88 -11.56
CA PHE A 209 6.44 4.97 -10.82
C PHE A 209 6.27 3.54 -11.32
N ALA A 210 5.90 3.32 -12.58
CA ALA A 210 5.97 1.99 -13.17
C ALA A 210 7.43 1.54 -13.31
N GLU A 211 7.70 0.24 -13.29
CA GLU A 211 9.05 -0.28 -13.51
C GLU A 211 9.61 0.18 -14.87
N GLY A 212 10.86 0.66 -14.88
CA GLY A 212 11.51 1.24 -16.05
C GLY A 212 11.13 2.70 -16.36
N GLN A 213 10.11 3.26 -15.70
CA GLN A 213 9.79 4.69 -15.81
C GLN A 213 10.51 5.48 -14.73
N ASN A 214 10.96 6.71 -15.05
CA ASN A 214 11.54 7.64 -14.07
C ASN A 214 12.65 7.01 -13.18
N GLY A 215 13.44 6.11 -13.76
CA GLY A 215 14.54 5.42 -13.07
C GLY A 215 14.09 4.42 -11.99
N PHE A 216 12.80 4.06 -11.94
CA PHE A 216 12.31 3.06 -11.01
C PHE A 216 12.70 1.65 -11.42
N VAL A 217 13.18 0.89 -10.45
CA VAL A 217 13.44 -0.55 -10.55
C VAL A 217 12.70 -1.26 -9.42
N GLN A 218 12.31 -2.51 -9.65
CA GLN A 218 11.60 -3.31 -8.68
C GLN A 218 12.49 -4.45 -8.18
N GLU A 219 12.50 -4.70 -6.87
CA GLU A 219 13.14 -5.88 -6.30
C GLU A 219 12.32 -6.46 -5.15
N ARG A 220 12.65 -7.71 -4.80
CA ARG A 220 12.06 -8.40 -3.66
C ARG A 220 12.96 -8.19 -2.44
N PHE A 221 12.38 -7.78 -1.31
CA PHE A 221 13.12 -7.56 -0.07
C PHE A 221 12.99 -8.74 0.90
N ALA A 222 11.78 -9.26 1.07
CA ALA A 222 11.47 -10.38 1.95
C ALA A 222 10.57 -11.38 1.22
N ARG A 223 9.96 -12.33 1.95
CA ARG A 223 9.18 -13.39 1.28
C ARG A 223 8.00 -12.79 0.52
N HIS A 224 7.29 -11.83 1.08
CA HIS A 224 6.09 -11.26 0.47
C HIS A 224 6.22 -9.77 0.12
N THR A 225 7.30 -9.14 0.56
CA THR A 225 7.57 -7.72 0.36
C THR A 225 8.23 -7.44 -0.97
N VAL A 226 7.62 -6.53 -1.73
CA VAL A 226 8.16 -5.98 -2.98
C VAL A 226 8.50 -4.51 -2.76
N VAL A 227 9.68 -4.10 -3.21
CA VAL A 227 10.18 -2.73 -3.11
C VAL A 227 10.39 -2.18 -4.50
N GLN A 228 9.99 -0.93 -4.71
CA GLN A 228 10.28 -0.18 -5.91
C GLN A 228 10.98 1.13 -5.54
N HIS A 229 12.17 1.35 -6.07
CA HIS A 229 12.96 2.55 -5.75
C HIS A 229 13.50 3.18 -7.02
N SER A 230 13.78 4.49 -6.97
CA SER A 230 14.23 5.24 -8.14
C SER A 230 15.69 5.68 -8.00
N SER A 231 16.42 5.66 -9.12
CA SER A 231 17.74 6.30 -9.25
C SER A 231 17.67 7.80 -9.53
N LEU A 232 16.49 8.30 -9.93
CA LEU A 232 16.26 9.72 -10.27
C LEU A 232 15.52 10.46 -9.16
N TRP A 233 14.70 9.76 -8.39
CA TRP A 233 13.86 10.32 -7.33
C TRP A 233 14.29 9.77 -5.97
N ARG A 234 14.33 10.62 -4.95
CA ARG A 234 14.71 10.24 -3.58
C ARG A 234 13.55 9.56 -2.85
N VAL A 235 13.07 8.45 -3.41
CA VAL A 235 11.91 7.71 -2.90
C VAL A 235 12.08 6.20 -2.97
N VAL A 236 11.48 5.53 -1.99
CA VAL A 236 11.36 4.08 -1.88
C VAL A 236 9.89 3.75 -1.61
N LEU A 237 9.25 3.05 -2.52
CA LEU A 237 7.88 2.56 -2.40
C LEU A 237 7.93 1.10 -1.97
N VAL A 238 7.20 0.73 -0.92
CA VAL A 238 7.29 -0.58 -0.29
C VAL A 238 5.91 -1.18 -0.20
N LYS A 239 5.65 -2.24 -0.97
CA LYS A 239 4.47 -3.07 -0.77
C LYS A 239 4.75 -3.97 0.41
N ALA A 240 4.47 -3.43 1.59
CA ALA A 240 4.73 -4.08 2.85
C ALA A 240 3.84 -5.32 2.99
N ASN A 241 4.30 -6.28 3.78
CA ASN A 241 3.49 -7.44 4.11
C ASN A 241 3.54 -7.72 5.60
N ILE A 242 2.38 -7.76 6.23
CA ILE A 242 2.26 -8.01 7.66
C ILE A 242 2.88 -9.33 8.09
N LEU A 243 2.90 -10.36 7.23
CA LEU A 243 3.49 -11.66 7.56
C LEU A 243 5.02 -11.56 7.68
N ASP A 244 5.67 -10.79 6.80
CA ASP A 244 7.11 -10.54 6.88
C ASP A 244 7.44 -9.73 8.16
N ALA A 245 6.60 -8.74 8.51
CA ALA A 245 6.74 -7.95 9.73
C ALA A 245 6.47 -8.74 11.03
N ILE A 246 5.70 -9.83 10.95
CA ILE A 246 5.48 -10.78 12.06
C ILE A 246 6.68 -11.71 12.22
N GLU A 247 7.33 -12.10 11.11
CA GLU A 247 8.47 -13.01 11.14
C GLU A 247 9.75 -12.34 11.66
N ASP A 248 9.92 -11.04 11.43
CA ASP A 248 11.13 -10.29 11.75
C ASP A 248 10.81 -8.96 12.47
N GLN A 249 11.25 -8.86 13.72
CA GLN A 249 11.12 -7.62 14.50
C GLN A 249 11.90 -6.46 13.88
N GLU A 250 12.99 -6.71 13.16
CA GLU A 250 13.78 -5.65 12.53
C GLU A 250 13.29 -5.28 11.12
N TYR A 251 12.24 -5.94 10.62
CA TYR A 251 11.77 -5.86 9.23
C TYR A 251 11.78 -4.43 8.65
N PHE A 252 11.07 -3.48 9.27
CA PHE A 252 11.02 -2.09 8.76
C PHE A 252 12.38 -1.38 8.88
N ALA A 253 13.11 -1.59 9.98
CA ALA A 253 14.41 -0.97 10.21
C ALA A 253 15.46 -1.47 9.20
N SER A 254 15.47 -2.77 8.91
CA SER A 254 16.33 -3.39 7.91
C SER A 254 16.05 -2.85 6.51
N LEU A 255 14.77 -2.67 6.16
CA LEU A 255 14.40 -2.11 4.86
C LEU A 255 14.87 -0.66 4.74
N ILE A 256 14.57 0.19 5.72
CA ILE A 256 15.02 1.59 5.70
C ILE A 256 16.55 1.66 5.60
N SER A 257 17.26 0.83 6.36
CA SER A 257 18.73 0.79 6.35
C SER A 257 19.31 0.34 5.01
N LYS A 258 18.67 -0.62 4.31
CA LYS A 258 19.11 -1.07 2.98
C LYS A 258 19.04 0.03 1.92
N PHE A 259 18.01 0.87 1.97
CA PHE A 259 17.73 1.85 0.90
C PHE A 259 18.02 3.30 1.29
N SER A 260 18.68 3.56 2.41
CA SER A 260 19.10 4.90 2.83
C SER A 260 20.59 4.98 3.07
N ALA A 261 21.18 6.15 2.77
CA ALA A 261 22.55 6.44 3.18
C ALA A 261 22.57 6.92 4.64
N PRO A 262 23.68 6.72 5.39
CA PRO A 262 23.81 7.24 6.75
C PRO A 262 23.65 8.77 6.85
N SER A 263 23.87 9.51 5.75
CA SER A 263 23.65 10.95 5.66
C SER A 263 22.20 11.35 5.41
N ASP A 264 21.34 10.43 4.94
CA ASP A 264 19.96 10.76 4.59
C ASP A 264 19.15 11.17 5.83
N ARG A 265 18.21 12.11 5.63
CA ARG A 265 17.07 12.32 6.54
C ARG A 265 15.86 11.61 5.94
N CYS A 266 15.29 10.66 6.64
CA CYS A 266 14.12 9.94 6.16
C CYS A 266 12.81 10.66 6.53
N VAL A 267 11.85 10.64 5.60
CA VAL A 267 10.42 10.90 5.86
C VAL A 267 9.68 9.62 5.53
N VAL A 268 9.09 8.99 6.54
CA VAL A 268 8.54 7.64 6.44
C VAL A 268 7.02 7.70 6.56
N PHE A 269 6.34 7.51 5.43
CA PHE A 269 4.90 7.35 5.37
C PHE A 269 4.55 5.87 5.56
N MET A 270 3.75 5.56 6.58
CA MET A 270 3.32 4.21 6.91
C MET A 270 1.81 4.13 6.86
N ASP A 271 1.25 3.26 6.02
CA ASP A 271 -0.12 2.84 6.22
C ASP A 271 -0.26 2.04 7.52
N VAL A 272 -1.49 2.00 8.04
CA VAL A 272 -1.81 1.32 9.29
C VAL A 272 -2.24 -0.13 9.02
N ASN A 273 -3.27 -0.31 8.21
CA ASN A 273 -4.01 -1.57 8.13
C ASN A 273 -3.26 -2.56 7.26
N ALA A 274 -3.08 -3.80 7.73
CA ALA A 274 -2.31 -4.84 7.06
C ALA A 274 -0.84 -4.46 6.70
N THR A 275 -0.38 -3.30 7.16
CA THR A 275 1.01 -2.84 7.08
C THR A 275 1.67 -2.98 8.46
N ILE A 276 1.10 -2.33 9.49
CA ILE A 276 1.59 -2.42 10.88
C ILE A 276 0.59 -3.08 11.83
N VAL A 277 -0.71 -3.05 11.51
CA VAL A 277 -1.77 -3.72 12.28
C VAL A 277 -2.17 -5.01 11.58
N CYS A 278 -2.04 -6.13 12.29
CA CYS A 278 -2.45 -7.44 11.79
C CYS A 278 -3.94 -7.68 12.02
N ASN A 279 -4.45 -7.35 13.20
CA ASN A 279 -5.87 -7.59 13.53
C ASN A 279 -6.65 -6.28 13.50
N ASP A 280 -7.54 -6.15 12.52
CA ASP A 280 -8.54 -5.09 12.52
C ASP A 280 -9.55 -5.39 13.63
N THR A 281 -9.31 -4.80 14.81
CA THR A 281 -10.20 -4.94 15.98
C THR A 281 -11.62 -4.49 15.69
N VAL A 282 -11.84 -3.67 14.65
CA VAL A 282 -13.18 -3.25 14.23
C VAL A 282 -14.00 -4.43 13.69
N GLN A 283 -13.36 -5.48 13.17
CA GLN A 283 -14.06 -6.62 12.56
C GLN A 283 -14.38 -7.74 13.54
N GLY A 284 -13.86 -7.71 14.77
CA GLY A 284 -14.07 -8.77 15.77
C GLY A 284 -13.62 -10.15 15.31
N LYS A 285 -12.77 -10.24 14.28
CA LYS A 285 -12.32 -11.50 13.71
C LYS A 285 -11.25 -12.13 14.60
N GLY A 286 -11.33 -13.46 14.72
CA GLY A 286 -10.27 -14.24 15.33
C GLY A 286 -8.97 -14.12 14.53
N LEU A 287 -7.85 -14.21 15.23
CA LEU A 287 -6.52 -14.11 14.63
C LEU A 287 -6.31 -15.14 13.49
N ALA A 288 -6.73 -16.39 13.70
CA ALA A 288 -6.62 -17.45 12.70
C ALA A 288 -7.33 -17.10 11.39
N VAL A 289 -8.55 -16.56 11.48
CA VAL A 289 -9.35 -16.10 10.33
C VAL A 289 -8.62 -14.98 9.58
N THR A 290 -8.07 -14.01 10.32
CA THR A 290 -7.33 -12.89 9.73
C THR A 290 -6.06 -13.38 9.03
N LEU A 291 -5.32 -14.30 9.66
CA LEU A 291 -4.10 -14.88 9.10
C LEU A 291 -4.37 -15.70 7.82
N LEU A 292 -5.39 -16.56 7.82
CA LEU A 292 -5.83 -17.29 6.63
C LEU A 292 -6.26 -16.34 5.52
N GLY A 293 -7.02 -15.31 5.86
CA GLY A 293 -7.45 -14.27 4.92
C GLY A 293 -6.29 -13.50 4.29
N THR A 294 -5.18 -13.33 5.01
CA THR A 294 -3.95 -12.73 4.50
C THR A 294 -3.18 -13.71 3.63
N MET A 295 -2.94 -14.94 4.10
CA MET A 295 -2.25 -15.97 3.32
C MET A 295 -2.96 -16.28 2.00
N PHE A 296 -4.28 -16.40 2.00
CA PHE A 296 -5.07 -16.68 0.79
C PHE A 296 -5.10 -15.52 -0.20
N GLU A 297 -4.83 -14.29 0.24
CA GLU A 297 -4.62 -13.15 -0.68
C GLU A 297 -3.27 -13.26 -1.39
N LEU A 298 -2.29 -13.92 -0.75
CA LEU A 298 -0.92 -14.07 -1.26
C LEU A 298 -0.70 -15.41 -1.98
N LEU A 299 -1.67 -16.32 -1.97
CA LEU A 299 -1.65 -17.58 -2.70
C LEU A 299 -2.46 -17.44 -3.98
N GLU A 300 -1.86 -17.75 -5.12
CA GLU A 300 -2.49 -17.72 -6.43
C GLU A 300 -2.69 -19.12 -6.97
N PHE A 301 -3.89 -19.35 -7.48
CA PHE A 301 -4.24 -20.55 -8.21
C PHE A 301 -4.06 -20.34 -9.72
N ARG A 302 -3.42 -21.30 -10.37
CA ARG A 302 -3.23 -21.39 -11.81
C ARG A 302 -3.84 -22.69 -12.34
N PRO A 303 -4.91 -22.62 -13.14
CA PRO A 303 -5.45 -23.80 -13.83
C PRO A 303 -4.40 -24.40 -14.79
N LEU A 304 -4.29 -25.73 -14.83
CA LEU A 304 -3.33 -26.43 -15.71
C LEU A 304 -3.84 -26.57 -17.15
N GLU A 305 -5.12 -26.92 -17.32
CA GLU A 305 -5.69 -27.35 -18.61
C GLU A 305 -6.91 -26.50 -19.02
N GLY A 306 -6.73 -25.18 -19.07
CA GLY A 306 -7.80 -24.26 -19.46
C GLY A 306 -8.82 -23.99 -18.34
N PRO A 307 -10.04 -23.54 -18.68
CA PRO A 307 -11.04 -23.19 -17.68
C PRO A 307 -11.44 -24.38 -16.81
N VAL A 308 -11.42 -24.21 -15.49
CA VAL A 308 -11.82 -25.24 -14.52
C VAL A 308 -13.03 -24.81 -13.70
N GLU A 309 -13.88 -25.77 -13.33
CA GLU A 309 -14.96 -25.54 -12.36
C GLU A 309 -14.47 -25.96 -10.97
N LEU A 310 -14.56 -25.04 -10.01
CA LEU A 310 -14.31 -25.28 -8.60
C LEU A 310 -15.64 -25.28 -7.85
N GLN A 311 -15.73 -26.11 -6.81
CA GLN A 311 -16.90 -26.21 -5.94
C GLN A 311 -16.49 -26.14 -4.47
N CYS A 312 -17.28 -25.47 -3.63
CA CYS A 312 -17.08 -25.45 -2.17
C CYS A 312 -18.41 -25.15 -1.48
N GLY A 313 -18.85 -26.01 -0.56
CA GLY A 313 -20.08 -25.76 0.22
C GLY A 313 -21.35 -25.54 -0.62
N GLY A 314 -21.44 -26.16 -1.82
CA GLY A 314 -22.54 -25.95 -2.76
C GLY A 314 -22.38 -24.76 -3.72
N LEU A 315 -21.42 -23.86 -3.45
CA LEU A 315 -21.06 -22.77 -4.36
C LEU A 315 -20.15 -23.28 -5.48
N LYS A 316 -20.27 -22.70 -6.67
CA LYS A 316 -19.50 -23.06 -7.86
C LYS A 316 -18.94 -21.84 -8.56
N ILE A 317 -17.74 -21.97 -9.12
CA ILE A 317 -17.13 -20.92 -9.95
C ILE A 317 -16.37 -21.54 -11.12
N ARG A 318 -16.44 -20.86 -12.26
CA ARG A 318 -15.58 -21.14 -13.41
C ARG A 318 -14.35 -20.23 -13.37
N VAL A 319 -13.17 -20.82 -13.34
CA VAL A 319 -11.89 -20.11 -13.28
C VAL A 319 -11.18 -20.23 -14.62
N GLU A 320 -11.08 -19.10 -15.32
CA GLU A 320 -10.47 -19.05 -16.67
C GLU A 320 -9.01 -18.60 -16.64
N LYS A 321 -8.62 -17.86 -15.61
CA LYS A 321 -7.31 -17.24 -15.48
C LYS A 321 -6.81 -17.33 -14.05
N MET A 322 -5.51 -17.07 -13.89
CA MET A 322 -4.86 -17.00 -12.59
C MET A 322 -5.58 -16.03 -11.66
N LYS A 323 -5.77 -16.44 -10.41
CA LYS A 323 -6.40 -15.61 -9.38
C LYS A 323 -5.92 -16.00 -7.98
N THR A 324 -5.87 -15.05 -7.07
CA THR A 324 -5.64 -15.32 -5.64
C THR A 324 -6.75 -16.22 -5.10
N LEU A 325 -6.44 -17.10 -4.12
CA LEU A 325 -7.43 -17.98 -3.49
C LEU A 325 -8.56 -17.17 -2.87
N LYS A 326 -8.21 -16.06 -2.20
CA LYS A 326 -9.20 -15.12 -1.67
C LYS A 326 -10.02 -14.45 -2.76
N GLY A 327 -9.42 -14.16 -3.91
CA GLY A 327 -10.11 -13.70 -5.10
C GLY A 327 -11.13 -14.71 -5.61
N LEU A 328 -10.81 -16.00 -5.60
CA LEU A 328 -11.74 -17.07 -5.99
C LEU A 328 -12.93 -17.13 -5.04
N ILE A 329 -12.67 -17.10 -3.72
CA ILE A 329 -13.72 -17.12 -2.70
C ILE A 329 -14.66 -15.92 -2.87
N LYS A 330 -14.10 -14.71 -3.07
CA LYS A 330 -14.91 -13.49 -3.32
C LYS A 330 -15.85 -13.64 -4.52
N ASP A 331 -15.41 -14.29 -5.59
CA ASP A 331 -16.26 -14.51 -6.76
C ASP A 331 -17.30 -15.61 -6.51
N MET A 332 -16.93 -16.67 -5.79
CA MET A 332 -17.85 -17.75 -5.40
C MET A 332 -18.99 -17.24 -4.51
N THR A 333 -18.71 -16.25 -3.68
CA THR A 333 -19.63 -15.68 -2.70
C THR A 333 -20.05 -14.25 -3.06
N ALA A 334 -20.00 -13.87 -4.33
CA ALA A 334 -20.19 -12.47 -4.75
C ALA A 334 -21.50 -11.86 -4.24
N ASP A 335 -22.55 -12.67 -4.18
CA ASP A 335 -23.90 -12.29 -3.77
C ASP A 335 -24.27 -12.81 -2.36
N ASP A 336 -23.32 -13.43 -1.64
CA ASP A 336 -23.56 -14.05 -0.34
C ASP A 336 -22.49 -13.65 0.69
N HIS A 337 -22.77 -12.56 1.40
CA HIS A 337 -21.88 -12.05 2.45
C HIS A 337 -21.75 -13.01 3.65
N GLU A 338 -22.81 -13.75 3.96
CA GLU A 338 -22.82 -14.69 5.07
C GLU A 338 -21.92 -15.88 4.75
N ALA A 339 -22.05 -16.46 3.56
CA ALA A 339 -21.16 -17.52 3.09
C ALA A 339 -19.70 -17.05 3.04
N TYR A 340 -19.43 -15.82 2.58
CA TYR A 340 -18.07 -15.26 2.63
C TYR A 340 -17.51 -15.20 4.04
N THR A 341 -18.35 -14.88 5.02
CA THR A 341 -17.95 -14.75 6.43
C THR A 341 -17.71 -16.11 7.06
N GLN A 342 -18.58 -17.09 6.78
CA GLN A 342 -18.49 -18.45 7.30
C GLN A 342 -17.36 -19.27 6.66
N PHE A 343 -16.92 -18.93 5.43
CA PHE A 343 -15.86 -19.64 4.72
C PHE A 343 -14.55 -19.74 5.51
N TRP A 344 -14.22 -18.73 6.32
CA TRP A 344 -12.89 -18.59 6.94
C TRP A 344 -12.63 -19.51 8.13
N ASP A 345 -13.48 -20.50 8.36
CA ASP A 345 -13.14 -21.64 9.22
C ASP A 345 -11.91 -22.38 8.66
N GLU A 346 -11.01 -22.80 9.56
CA GLU A 346 -9.76 -23.47 9.20
C GLU A 346 -10.02 -24.73 8.37
N LYS A 347 -10.97 -25.57 8.81
CA LYS A 347 -11.29 -26.81 8.10
C LYS A 347 -11.77 -26.52 6.68
N THR A 348 -12.65 -25.55 6.53
CA THR A 348 -13.19 -25.13 5.22
C THR A 348 -12.07 -24.60 4.30
N CYS A 349 -11.14 -23.82 4.84
CA CYS A 349 -9.99 -23.31 4.09
C CYS A 349 -9.09 -24.44 3.58
N TRP A 350 -8.79 -25.45 4.41
CA TRP A 350 -7.95 -26.58 4.01
C TRP A 350 -8.65 -27.52 3.02
N ASP A 351 -9.94 -27.79 3.22
CA ASP A 351 -10.74 -28.57 2.27
C ASP A 351 -10.82 -27.87 0.91
N PHE A 352 -10.95 -26.54 0.89
CA PHE A 352 -10.92 -25.75 -0.34
C PHE A 352 -9.55 -25.82 -1.02
N LEU A 353 -8.46 -25.59 -0.28
CA LEU A 353 -7.11 -25.64 -0.83
C LEU A 353 -6.80 -27.00 -1.46
N ALA A 354 -7.19 -28.10 -0.78
CA ALA A 354 -7.04 -29.45 -1.29
C ALA A 354 -7.78 -29.66 -2.62
N GLN A 355 -9.02 -29.13 -2.73
CA GLN A 355 -9.80 -29.21 -3.98
C GLN A 355 -9.19 -28.39 -5.11
N VAL A 356 -8.73 -27.18 -4.81
CA VAL A 356 -8.07 -26.31 -5.79
C VAL A 356 -6.82 -26.98 -6.36
N LEU A 357 -5.99 -27.60 -5.50
CA LEU A 357 -4.79 -28.32 -5.90
C LEU A 357 -5.04 -29.56 -6.77
N GLN A 358 -6.27 -30.11 -6.78
CA GLN A 358 -6.63 -31.19 -7.72
C GLN A 358 -6.86 -30.69 -9.15
N LYS A 359 -7.08 -29.38 -9.33
CA LYS A 359 -7.47 -28.76 -10.61
C LYS A 359 -6.39 -27.86 -11.19
N GLY A 360 -5.29 -27.67 -10.49
CA GLY A 360 -4.18 -26.87 -10.94
C GLY A 360 -3.13 -26.67 -9.85
N GLU A 361 -2.33 -25.64 -10.01
CA GLU A 361 -1.23 -25.35 -9.10
C GLU A 361 -1.55 -24.13 -8.23
N VAL A 362 -1.13 -24.18 -6.97
CA VAL A 362 -1.14 -23.01 -6.08
C VAL A 362 0.29 -22.58 -5.82
N ARG A 363 0.57 -21.28 -5.91
CA ARG A 363 1.90 -20.68 -5.67
C ARG A 363 1.75 -19.42 -4.84
N TRP A 364 2.81 -18.95 -4.19
CA TRP A 364 2.81 -17.57 -3.70
C TRP A 364 2.80 -16.59 -4.88
N VAL A 365 2.14 -15.44 -4.75
CA VAL A 365 2.16 -14.36 -5.76
C VAL A 365 3.59 -14.00 -6.18
N THR A 366 4.52 -14.00 -5.23
CA THR A 366 5.94 -13.67 -5.43
C THR A 366 6.84 -14.91 -5.65
N GLY A 367 6.27 -16.11 -5.62
CA GLY A 367 7.00 -17.38 -5.61
C GLY A 367 6.87 -18.14 -6.93
N THR A 368 7.92 -18.90 -7.26
CA THR A 368 7.90 -19.81 -8.43
C THR A 368 7.50 -21.22 -8.05
N GLU A 369 7.65 -21.60 -6.79
CA GLU A 369 7.45 -22.97 -6.30
C GLU A 369 5.96 -23.28 -6.06
N PRO A 370 5.46 -24.44 -6.55
CA PRO A 370 4.16 -24.96 -6.18
C PRO A 370 4.06 -25.27 -4.68
N MET A 371 2.89 -25.01 -4.12
CA MET A 371 2.56 -25.26 -2.72
C MET A 371 1.71 -26.54 -2.58
N THR A 372 1.88 -27.25 -1.47
CA THR A 372 1.00 -28.34 -1.07
C THR A 372 0.12 -27.90 0.09
N VAL A 373 -0.91 -28.68 0.43
CA VAL A 373 -1.74 -28.40 1.61
C VAL A 373 -0.87 -28.38 2.87
N GLU A 374 0.03 -29.34 3.00
CA GLU A 374 0.93 -29.51 4.15
C GLU A 374 1.89 -28.33 4.26
N SER A 375 2.47 -27.85 3.15
CA SER A 375 3.40 -26.73 3.19
C SER A 375 2.71 -25.42 3.58
N VAL A 376 1.50 -25.15 3.05
CA VAL A 376 0.71 -23.98 3.45
C VAL A 376 0.29 -24.08 4.90
N ARG A 377 -0.21 -25.24 5.35
CA ARG A 377 -0.65 -25.45 6.72
C ARG A 377 0.50 -25.32 7.72
N SER A 378 1.67 -25.84 7.39
CA SER A 378 2.88 -25.70 8.21
C SER A 378 3.27 -24.23 8.40
N LEU A 379 3.24 -23.44 7.32
CA LEU A 379 3.48 -21.99 7.41
C LEU A 379 2.42 -21.27 8.22
N PHE A 380 1.14 -21.62 8.06
CA PHE A 380 0.05 -21.06 8.87
C PHE A 380 0.28 -21.29 10.37
N LEU A 381 0.61 -22.53 10.76
CA LEU A 381 0.89 -22.86 12.15
C LEU A 381 2.13 -22.12 12.68
N SER A 382 3.18 -21.99 11.85
CA SER A 382 4.36 -21.20 12.21
C SER A 382 4.03 -19.72 12.44
N TYR A 383 3.21 -19.10 11.60
CA TYR A 383 2.77 -17.72 11.82
C TYR A 383 1.91 -17.60 13.08
N LEU A 384 0.96 -18.53 13.27
CA LEU A 384 0.06 -18.53 14.42
C LEU A 384 0.83 -18.64 15.75
N ASP A 385 1.88 -19.46 15.80
CA ASP A 385 2.78 -19.61 16.95
C ASP A 385 3.60 -18.34 17.24
N ARG A 386 4.02 -17.62 16.19
CA ARG A 386 4.80 -16.38 16.33
C ARG A 386 3.98 -15.19 16.78
N VAL A 387 2.72 -15.07 16.34
CA VAL A 387 1.88 -13.88 16.57
C VAL A 387 1.86 -13.40 18.02
N PRO A 388 1.64 -14.25 19.05
CA PRO A 388 1.62 -13.80 20.45
C PRO A 388 2.90 -13.07 20.88
N THR A 389 4.03 -13.42 20.28
CA THR A 389 5.33 -12.80 20.55
C THR A 389 5.66 -11.67 19.57
N ALA A 390 5.03 -11.61 18.40
CA ALA A 390 5.30 -10.63 17.36
C ALA A 390 4.38 -9.42 17.40
N LEU A 391 3.20 -9.52 18.03
CA LEU A 391 2.23 -8.45 18.17
C LEU A 391 2.10 -7.98 19.63
N ASN A 392 1.64 -6.75 19.84
CA ASN A 392 1.15 -6.31 21.15
C ASN A 392 -0.33 -6.70 21.35
N SER A 393 -0.91 -6.33 22.50
CA SER A 393 -2.34 -6.57 22.81
C SER A 393 -3.30 -5.94 21.81
N ASP A 394 -2.87 -4.89 21.14
CA ASP A 394 -3.62 -4.16 20.11
C ASP A 394 -3.46 -4.79 18.72
N GLY A 395 -2.67 -5.85 18.56
CA GLY A 395 -2.42 -6.47 17.26
C GLY A 395 -1.49 -5.66 16.35
N ILE A 396 -0.74 -4.71 16.92
CA ILE A 396 0.31 -3.93 16.24
C ILE A 396 1.62 -4.71 16.27
N THR A 397 2.33 -4.77 15.15
CA THR A 397 3.60 -5.52 15.08
C THR A 397 4.68 -4.87 15.94
N LYS A 398 5.50 -5.70 16.59
CA LYS A 398 6.69 -5.24 17.31
C LYS A 398 7.72 -4.60 16.40
N SER A 399 7.70 -4.93 15.10
CA SER A 399 8.58 -4.27 14.13
C SER A 399 8.30 -2.78 13.99
N TRP A 400 7.04 -2.36 14.10
CA TRP A 400 6.69 -0.94 14.13
C TRP A 400 7.34 -0.21 15.32
N PHE A 401 7.16 -0.73 16.54
CA PHE A 401 7.74 -0.10 17.73
C PHE A 401 9.27 -0.11 17.71
N TYR A 402 9.87 -1.18 17.18
CA TYR A 402 11.31 -1.27 16.99
C TYR A 402 11.81 -0.19 16.04
N VAL A 403 11.23 -0.06 14.85
CA VAL A 403 11.69 0.96 13.89
C VAL A 403 11.44 2.38 14.39
N TYR A 404 10.29 2.64 15.04
CA TYR A 404 9.96 3.96 15.56
C TYR A 404 10.98 4.41 16.62
N SER A 405 11.18 3.61 17.67
CA SER A 405 12.07 3.97 18.79
C SER A 405 13.57 3.91 18.42
N GLN A 406 14.00 2.90 17.65
CA GLN A 406 15.44 2.68 17.41
C GLN A 406 15.99 3.47 16.24
N LYS A 407 15.14 3.88 15.29
CA LYS A 407 15.58 4.54 14.06
C LYS A 407 14.93 5.90 13.85
N LEU A 408 13.61 6.01 14.04
CA LEU A 408 12.88 7.16 13.50
C LEU A 408 12.79 8.35 14.46
N GLU A 409 12.48 8.13 15.73
CA GLU A 409 12.02 9.15 16.69
C GLU A 409 12.90 10.41 16.80
N HIS A 410 14.22 10.28 16.71
CA HIS A 410 15.14 11.40 17.01
C HIS A 410 15.63 12.19 15.79
N ARG A 411 15.66 11.55 14.61
CA ARG A 411 16.33 12.10 13.42
C ARG A 411 15.41 12.19 12.21
N HIS A 412 14.44 11.29 12.12
CA HIS A 412 13.61 11.14 10.95
C HIS A 412 12.21 11.67 11.25
N SER A 413 11.39 11.73 10.22
CA SER A 413 9.97 12.01 10.36
C SER A 413 9.16 10.76 10.07
N THR A 414 8.11 10.56 10.84
CA THR A 414 7.21 9.41 10.69
C THR A 414 5.78 9.90 10.58
N VAL A 415 5.10 9.47 9.52
CA VAL A 415 3.72 9.86 9.22
C VAL A 415 2.88 8.60 9.09
N LEU A 416 1.92 8.40 9.99
CA LEU A 416 0.84 7.43 9.79
C LEU A 416 -0.08 7.98 8.70
N ASN A 417 -0.08 7.35 7.54
CA ASN A 417 -0.76 7.82 6.35
C ASN A 417 -1.88 6.86 5.96
N SER A 418 -3.11 7.18 6.34
CA SER A 418 -4.26 6.29 6.20
C SER A 418 -5.44 6.93 5.51
N PHE A 419 -6.34 6.10 4.99
CA PHE A 419 -7.72 6.48 4.64
C PHE A 419 -8.70 6.23 5.80
N GLY A 420 -8.29 5.43 6.78
CA GLY A 420 -9.12 5.00 7.90
C GLY A 420 -8.89 5.81 9.17
N VAL A 421 -9.81 5.64 10.11
CA VAL A 421 -9.74 6.23 11.47
C VAL A 421 -8.90 5.38 12.44
N ASP A 422 -8.36 4.24 11.99
CA ASP A 422 -7.62 3.29 12.83
C ASP A 422 -6.23 3.81 13.28
N THR A 423 -5.84 4.99 12.79
CA THR A 423 -4.58 5.65 13.15
C THR A 423 -4.48 5.94 14.64
N ARG A 424 -5.57 6.36 15.31
CA ARG A 424 -5.53 6.71 16.74
C ARG A 424 -5.08 5.57 17.64
N LYS A 425 -5.50 4.34 17.35
CA LYS A 425 -5.09 3.16 18.11
C LYS A 425 -3.57 2.95 18.04
N VAL A 426 -2.98 3.11 16.86
CA VAL A 426 -1.52 3.04 16.71
C VAL A 426 -0.86 4.23 17.40
N THR A 427 -1.40 5.43 17.26
CA THR A 427 -0.89 6.64 17.91
C THR A 427 -0.79 6.44 19.43
N LEU A 428 -1.89 6.07 20.08
CA LEU A 428 -1.97 5.83 21.52
C LEU A 428 -1.04 4.72 22.00
N ALA A 429 -0.79 3.70 21.18
CA ALA A 429 0.16 2.64 21.51
C ALA A 429 1.63 3.05 21.29
N THR A 430 1.89 4.11 20.52
CA THR A 430 3.24 4.50 20.10
C THR A 430 3.82 5.65 20.91
N VAL A 431 3.00 6.63 21.30
CA VAL A 431 3.46 7.83 22.02
C VAL A 431 2.78 7.96 23.39
N ASP A 432 3.50 8.55 24.34
CA ASP A 432 2.97 8.77 25.69
C ASP A 432 1.87 9.85 25.72
N GLU A 433 2.03 10.89 24.91
CA GLU A 433 1.20 12.10 24.92
C GLU A 433 0.64 12.37 23.52
N GLU A 434 -0.62 11.99 23.27
CA GLU A 434 -1.24 12.14 21.95
C GLU A 434 -1.31 13.61 21.47
N LYS A 435 -1.35 14.57 22.39
CA LYS A 435 -1.33 16.02 22.07
C LYS A 435 -0.07 16.48 21.34
N ASP A 436 1.00 15.68 21.40
CA ASP A 436 2.28 15.98 20.77
C ASP A 436 2.32 15.54 19.29
N VAL A 437 1.25 14.91 18.80
CA VAL A 437 1.11 14.36 17.46
C VAL A 437 0.42 15.37 16.55
N LEU A 438 1.05 15.69 15.42
CA LEU A 438 0.44 16.54 14.41
C LEU A 438 -0.59 15.75 13.59
N HIS A 439 -1.85 16.17 13.61
CA HIS A 439 -2.93 15.59 12.82
C HIS A 439 -3.29 16.48 11.62
N ILE A 440 -3.26 15.90 10.43
CA ILE A 440 -3.57 16.55 9.16
C ILE A 440 -4.70 15.77 8.47
N ALA A 441 -5.79 16.47 8.12
CA ALA A 441 -6.82 15.95 7.24
C ALA A 441 -6.63 16.52 5.83
N ILE A 442 -6.59 15.64 4.83
CA ILE A 442 -6.47 16.06 3.43
C ILE A 442 -7.86 16.24 2.84
N ASN A 443 -8.11 17.45 2.34
CA ASN A 443 -9.35 17.81 1.66
C ASN A 443 -10.61 17.44 2.45
N HIS A 444 -10.65 17.79 3.73
CA HIS A 444 -11.75 17.44 4.65
C HIS A 444 -13.12 17.89 4.12
N GLU A 445 -13.19 18.98 3.37
CA GLU A 445 -14.40 19.45 2.70
C GLU A 445 -14.97 18.49 1.65
N MET A 446 -14.17 17.53 1.16
CA MET A 446 -14.59 16.51 0.21
C MET A 446 -15.05 15.21 0.88
N TRP A 447 -14.96 15.12 2.21
CA TRP A 447 -15.34 13.92 2.95
C TRP A 447 -16.85 13.77 3.02
N GLU A 448 -17.33 12.54 3.06
CA GLU A 448 -18.75 12.25 3.29
C GLU A 448 -19.08 12.45 4.77
N ASP A 449 -20.31 12.88 5.09
CA ASP A 449 -20.75 13.14 6.47
C ASP A 449 -20.46 11.98 7.43
N ARG A 450 -20.58 10.75 6.92
CA ARG A 450 -20.25 9.52 7.65
C ARG A 450 -18.78 9.46 8.04
N ASP A 451 -17.88 9.80 7.12
CA ASP A 451 -16.43 9.71 7.33
C ASP A 451 -15.99 10.85 8.26
N VAL A 452 -16.58 12.05 8.12
CA VAL A 452 -16.40 13.18 9.06
C VAL A 452 -16.82 12.78 10.47
N LYS A 453 -18.01 12.18 10.62
CA LYS A 453 -18.53 11.74 11.92
C LYS A 453 -17.63 10.67 12.54
N LYS A 454 -17.30 9.60 11.80
CA LYS A 454 -16.41 8.54 12.30
C LYS A 454 -15.04 9.09 12.72
N TYR A 455 -14.52 10.06 11.98
CA TYR A 455 -13.26 10.70 12.31
C TYR A 455 -13.36 11.55 13.57
N ALA A 456 -14.44 12.31 13.77
CA ALA A 456 -14.66 13.07 15.01
C ALA A 456 -14.87 12.14 16.21
N ASP A 457 -15.67 11.08 16.05
CA ASP A 457 -16.00 10.10 17.10
C ASP A 457 -14.74 9.42 17.67
N GLN A 458 -13.66 9.32 16.89
CA GLN A 458 -12.40 8.77 17.40
C GLN A 458 -11.77 9.65 18.49
N PHE A 459 -12.13 10.93 18.60
CA PHE A 459 -11.56 11.88 19.58
C PHE A 459 -12.46 12.13 20.78
N VAL A 460 -13.70 11.64 20.75
CA VAL A 460 -14.66 11.75 21.86
C VAL A 460 -14.44 10.54 22.77
N GLY A 461 -13.67 10.74 23.85
CA GLY A 461 -13.40 9.74 24.88
C GLY A 461 -14.57 9.51 25.83
#